data_AF-A0A9E2ZUQ7-F1
#
_entry.id   AF-A0A9E2ZUQ7-F1
#
_cell.length_a   1.000
_cell.length_b   1.000
_cell.length_c   1.000
_cell.angle_alpha   90.00
_cell.angle_beta   90.00
_cell.angle_gamma   90.00
#
_symmetry.space_group_name_H-M   'P 1'
#
loop_
_entity.id
_entity.type
_entity.pdbx_description
1 polymer ?
#
loop_
_entity_poly.entity_id
_entity_poly.type
_entity_poly.pdbx_seq_one_letter_code
_entity_poly.pdbx_strand_id
1 'polypeptide(L)' 'MKTDEEQMATYAAYHQDARNKATHFVGVPVIILSLFIPLAWLRIADVSAGMLLAAALVAYYLVLDVALALAMLVVFG' A
#
# COMPACT_ATOMS: atom_id res chain seq x y z
N MET A 1 -4.74 7.22 15.29
CA MET A 1 -4.35 6.11 14.40
C MET A 1 -3.51 5.16 15.23
N LYS A 2 -3.60 3.84 15.02
CA LYS A 2 -2.61 2.94 15.60
C LYS A 2 -1.25 3.24 14.98
N THR A 3 -0.20 3.21 15.78
CA THR A 3 1.19 3.34 15.32
C THR A 3 1.55 2.22 14.35
N ASP A 4 2.62 2.42 13.57
CA ASP A 4 3.10 1.39 12.65
C ASP A 4 3.47 0.11 13.39
N GLU A 5 4.11 0.22 14.56
CA GLU A 5 4.45 -0.93 15.38
C GLU A 5 3.21 -1.70 15.85
N GLU A 6 2.15 -1.01 16.28
CA GLU A 6 0.89 -1.65 16.69
C GLU A 6 0.18 -2.36 15.53
N GLN A 7 0.23 -1.76 14.33
CA GLN A 7 -0.33 -2.35 13.12
C GLN A 7 0.45 -3.61 12.72
N MET A 8 1.79 -3.55 12.75
CA MET A 8 2.65 -4.68 12.43
C MET A 8 2.59 -5.80 13.46
N ALA A 9 2.48 -5.48 14.76
CA ALA A 9 2.28 -6.48 15.80
C ALA A 9 0.98 -7.26 15.59
N THR A 10 -0.11 -6.56 15.26
CA THR A 10 -1.39 -7.19 14.94
C THR A 10 -1.27 -8.04 13.68
N TYR A 11 -0.64 -7.51 12.62
CA TYR A 11 -0.44 -8.23 11.36
C TYR A 11 0.34 -9.53 11.56
N ALA A 12 1.46 -9.45 12.29
CA ALA A 12 2.34 -10.57 12.57
C ALA A 12 1.64 -11.67 13.38
N ALA A 13 0.68 -11.34 14.26
CA ALA A 13 -0.05 -12.35 15.03
C ALA A 13 -0.88 -13.32 14.14
N TYR A 14 -1.35 -12.85 12.97
CA TYR A 14 -2.21 -13.65 12.08
C TYR A 14 -1.49 -14.12 10.79
N HIS A 15 -0.36 -13.52 10.42
CA HIS A 15 0.36 -13.81 9.17
C HIS A 15 1.66 -14.61 9.38
N GLN A 16 1.62 -15.64 10.25
CA GLN A 16 2.78 -16.54 10.44
C GLN A 16 2.75 -17.80 9.57
N ASP A 17 1.57 -18.30 9.23
CA ASP A 17 1.41 -19.53 8.44
C ASP A 17 2.02 -19.40 7.04
N ALA A 18 2.76 -20.42 6.60
CA ALA A 18 3.48 -20.41 5.32
C ALA A 18 2.54 -20.34 4.11
N ARG A 19 1.35 -20.94 4.19
CA ARG A 19 0.34 -20.88 3.12
C ARG A 19 -0.23 -19.47 3.04
N ASN A 20 -0.50 -18.85 4.19
CA ASN A 20 -0.97 -17.46 4.23
C ASN A 20 0.08 -16.49 3.66
N LYS A 21 1.36 -16.68 3.98
CA LYS A 21 2.46 -15.90 3.38
C LYS A 21 2.53 -16.08 1.86
N ALA A 22 2.39 -17.31 1.37
CA ALA A 22 2.43 -17.61 -0.06
C ALA A 22 1.25 -16.98 -0.81
N THR A 23 0.03 -17.10 -0.28
CA THR A 23 -1.16 -16.47 -0.90
C THR A 23 -1.09 -14.96 -0.81
N HIS A 24 -0.57 -14.39 0.28
CA HIS A 24 -0.40 -12.95 0.45
C HIS A 24 0.60 -12.39 -0.58
N PHE A 25 1.73 -13.06 -0.79
CA PHE A 25 2.76 -12.62 -1.73
C PHE A 25 2.25 -12.44 -3.16
N VAL A 26 1.31 -13.29 -3.61
CA VAL A 26 0.68 -13.17 -4.94
C VAL A 26 -0.59 -12.31 -4.88
N GLY A 27 -1.40 -12.50 -3.83
CA GLY A 27 -2.71 -11.87 -3.68
C GLY A 27 -2.63 -10.35 -3.53
N VAL A 28 -1.66 -9.83 -2.76
CA VAL A 28 -1.51 -8.38 -2.59
C VAL A 28 -1.17 -7.68 -3.91
N PRO A 29 -0.16 -8.12 -4.70
CA PRO A 29 0.07 -7.56 -6.03
C PRO A 29 -1.16 -7.64 -6.94
N VAL A 30 -1.89 -8.75 -6.93
CA VAL A 30 -3.11 -8.91 -7.73
C VAL A 30 -4.18 -7.90 -7.32
N ILE A 31 -4.40 -7.69 -6.02
CA ILE A 31 -5.36 -6.69 -5.52
C ILE A 31 -4.94 -5.29 -5.93
N ILE A 32 -3.66 -4.94 -5.76
CA ILE A 32 -3.12 -3.62 -6.14
C ILE A 32 -3.39 -3.36 -7.62
N LEU A 33 -3.00 -4.29 -8.51
CA LEU A 33 -3.21 -4.14 -9.95
C LEU A 33 -4.70 -4.07 -10.31
N SER A 34 -5.53 -4.92 -9.69
CA SER A 34 -6.97 -4.95 -9.94
C SER A 34 -7.69 -3.65 -9.54
N LEU A 35 -7.11 -2.88 -8.60
CA LEU A 35 -7.62 -1.56 -8.23
C LEU A 35 -7.01 -0.46 -9.12
N PHE A 36 -5.69 -0.40 -9.24
CA PHE A 36 -5.01 0.71 -9.89
C PHE A 36 -5.20 0.74 -11.41
N ILE A 37 -5.33 -0.41 -12.09
CA ILE A 37 -5.54 -0.44 -13.55
C ILE A 37 -6.88 0.22 -13.94
N PRO A 38 -8.04 -0.18 -13.38
CA PRO A 38 -9.30 0.49 -13.67
C PRO A 38 -9.31 1.96 -13.22
N LEU A 39 -8.76 2.27 -12.04
CA LEU A 39 -8.68 3.64 -11.54
C LEU A 39 -7.81 4.55 -12.40
N ALA A 40 -6.81 4.00 -13.10
CA ALA A 40 -6.02 4.74 -14.07
C ALA A 40 -6.87 5.16 -15.29
N TRP A 41 -7.88 4.38 -15.69
CA TRP A 41 -8.76 4.71 -16.81
C TRP A 41 -9.75 5.82 -16.48
N LEU A 42 -10.19 5.91 -15.22
CA LEU A 42 -11.03 7.02 -14.75
C LEU A 42 -10.18 8.28 -14.59
N ARG A 43 -10.20 9.18 -15.59
CA ARG A 43 -9.35 10.38 -15.61
C ARG A 43 -10.05 11.62 -16.14
N ILE A 44 -9.61 12.77 -15.66
CA ILE A 44 -9.94 14.10 -16.18
C ILE A 44 -8.63 14.77 -16.58
N ALA A 45 -8.46 15.05 -17.87
CA ALA A 45 -7.17 15.44 -18.46
C ALA A 45 -6.06 14.46 -18.03
N ASP A 46 -4.96 14.95 -17.49
CA ASP A 46 -3.79 14.16 -17.10
C ASP A 46 -3.88 13.58 -15.69
N VAL A 47 -4.99 13.81 -14.97
CA VAL A 47 -5.17 13.32 -13.59
C VAL A 47 -6.16 12.14 -13.58
N SER A 48 -5.67 10.97 -13.16
CA SER A 48 -6.50 9.78 -12.95
C SER A 48 -6.92 9.62 -11.48
N ALA A 49 -8.03 8.91 -11.25
CA ALA A 49 -8.46 8.52 -9.91
C ALA A 49 -7.40 7.64 -9.21
N GLY A 50 -6.62 6.87 -9.99
CA GLY A 50 -5.46 6.12 -9.49
C GLY A 50 -4.38 7.03 -8.90
N MET A 51 -4.10 8.17 -9.54
CA MET A 51 -3.14 9.16 -9.00
C MET A 51 -3.65 9.78 -7.70
N LEU A 52 -4.95 10.06 -7.61
CA LEU A 52 -5.54 10.59 -6.37
C LEU A 52 -5.47 9.57 -5.23
N LEU A 53 -5.75 8.30 -5.51
CA LEU A 53 -5.60 7.23 -4.53
C LEU A 53 -4.13 7.06 -4.11
N ALA A 54 -3.19 7.07 -5.05
CA ALA A 54 -1.76 7.01 -4.74
C ALA A 54 -1.33 8.17 -3.84
N ALA A 55 -1.73 9.41 -4.17
CA ALA A 55 -1.42 10.59 -3.35
C ALA A 55 -1.99 10.48 -1.94
N ALA A 56 -3.23 10.00 -1.79
CA ALA A 56 -3.84 9.77 -0.49
C ALA A 56 -3.10 8.70 0.33
N LEU A 57 -2.67 7.60 -0.30
CA LEU A 57 -1.87 6.56 0.36
C LEU A 57 -0.49 7.07 0.78
N VAL A 58 0.19 7.85 -0.07
CA VAL A 58 1.47 8.47 0.27
C VAL A 58 1.31 9.41 1.47
N ALA A 59 0.28 10.27 1.46
CA ALA A 59 -0.01 11.14 2.59
C ALA A 59 -0.29 10.35 3.88
N TYR A 60 -1.04 9.25 3.80
CA TYR A 60 -1.29 8.36 4.93
C TYR A 60 0.01 7.78 5.50
N TYR A 61 0.89 7.22 4.65
CA TYR A 61 2.15 6.64 5.12
C TYR A 61 3.12 7.68 5.68
N LEU A 62 3.15 8.90 5.12
CA LEU A 62 3.93 10.01 5.70
C LEU A 62 3.44 10.39 7.09
N VAL A 63 2.13 10.34 7.35
CA VAL A 63 1.56 10.59 8.70
C VAL A 63 1.81 9.41 9.64
N LEU A 64 1.84 8.20 9.10
CA LEU A 64 2.01 6.96 9.85
C LEU A 64 3.45 6.78 10.35
N ASP A 65 4.43 6.86 9.44
CA ASP A 65 5.86 6.82 9.75
C ASP A 65 6.68 7.47 8.61
N VAL A 66 7.28 8.63 8.91
CA VAL A 66 8.07 9.40 7.95
C VAL A 66 9.33 8.65 7.52
N ALA A 67 9.99 7.93 8.42
CA ALA A 67 11.23 7.22 8.11
C ALA A 67 10.94 6.06 7.14
N LEU A 68 9.86 5.31 7.38
CA LEU A 68 9.39 4.26 6.48
C LEU A 68 8.99 4.84 5.12
N ALA A 69 8.23 5.94 5.10
CA ALA A 69 7.84 6.60 3.86
C ALA A 69 9.04 7.07 3.03
N LEU A 70 10.07 7.66 3.67
CA LEU A 70 11.30 8.05 3.00
C LEU A 70 12.11 6.84 2.50
N ALA A 71 12.18 5.76 3.28
CA ALA A 71 12.84 4.53 2.84
C ALA A 71 12.16 3.93 1.60
N MET A 72 10.82 3.90 1.58
CA MET A 72 10.05 3.44 0.43
C MET A 72 10.29 4.32 -0.81
N LEU A 73 10.34 5.65 -0.64
CA LEU A 73 10.68 6.57 -1.73
C LEU A 73 12.08 6.31 -2.29
N VAL A 74 13.08 6.01 -1.45
CA VAL A 74 14.43 5.70 -1.93
C VAL A 74 14.49 4.37 -2.69
N VAL A 75 13.72 3.38 -2.26
CA VAL A 75 13.74 2.03 -2.87
C VAL A 75 12.95 1.98 -4.18
N PHE A 76 11.85 2.73 -4.28
CA PHE A 76 10.88 2.61 -5.37
C PHE A 76 10.66 3.88 -6.21
N GLY A 77 11.23 5.02 -5.80
CA GLY A 77 11.08 6.33 -6.46
C GLY A 77 12.10 6.63 -7.55
#